data_AF-A0A9P7K0A0-F1
#
_entry.id   AF-A0A9P7K0A0-F1
#
_cell.length_a   1.000
_cell.length_b   1.000
_cell.length_c   1.000
_cell.angle_alpha   90.00
_cell.angle_beta   90.00
_cell.angle_gamma   90.00
#
_symmetry.space_group_name_H-M   'P 1'
#
loop_
_entity.id
_entity.type
_entity.pdbx_description
1 polymer ?
#
loop_
_entity_poly.entity_id
_entity_poly.type
_entity_poly.pdbx_seq_one_letter_code
_entity_poly.pdbx_strand_id
1 'polypeptide(L)'
;MIILLATYFIAHQFKCCARGCKTTIRRFLDKKDARSTGNMRKHVKSCWGDEVLQSADQAKDAQEVRTKIVGSILWNGSITTSFERKGKGKVTYSHRQHTWTETNLRPFEIIKDKGFQSLMKTRRPEYYLPLPATVSHDVWLEHEGKVNFTTDGWTSTNHRALVTVSVHLKLKGVPLSLLLDIVEIPKVRMTYFCLT
;
A
#
# COMPACT_ATOMS: atom_id res chain seq x y z
N MET A 1 -19.49 33.20 2.43
CA MET A 1 -19.89 31.93 3.08
C MET A 1 -20.06 30.88 1.97
N ILE A 2 -18.97 30.22 1.58
CA ILE A 2 -19.00 29.21 0.52
C ILE A 2 -19.25 27.87 1.20
N ILE A 3 -20.48 27.38 1.11
CA ILE A 3 -20.82 26.03 1.55
C ILE A 3 -20.27 25.08 0.48
N LEU A 4 -19.06 24.57 0.69
CA LEU A 4 -18.59 23.37 0.02
C LEU A 4 -19.41 22.20 0.58
N LEU A 5 -20.48 21.80 -0.11
CA LEU A 5 -21.04 20.47 0.04
C LEU A 5 -20.01 19.49 -0.51
N ALA A 6 -19.05 19.11 0.33
CA ALA A 6 -18.29 17.89 0.13
C ALA A 6 -19.29 16.74 0.27
N THR A 7 -19.78 16.22 -0.85
CA THR A 7 -20.53 14.95 -0.88
C THR A 7 -19.56 13.85 -0.45
N TYR A 8 -19.56 13.58 0.86
CA TYR A 8 -18.88 12.48 1.50
C TYR A 8 -19.22 11.17 0.78
N PHE A 9 -18.23 10.30 0.56
CA PHE A 9 -18.44 8.98 -0.03
C PHE A 9 -19.26 8.09 0.93
N ILE A 10 -20.57 7.93 0.68
CA ILE A 10 -21.51 7.22 1.56
C ILE A 10 -21.60 5.72 1.22
N ALA A 11 -20.47 5.03 1.04
CA ALA A 11 -20.50 3.59 0.73
C ALA A 11 -19.34 2.79 1.31
N HIS A 12 -19.65 1.62 1.86
CA HIS A 12 -18.67 0.61 2.24
C HIS A 12 -18.37 -0.30 1.05
N GLN A 13 -17.09 -0.62 0.84
CA GLN A 13 -16.64 -1.50 -0.22
C GLN A 13 -16.05 -2.78 0.38
N PHE A 14 -16.62 -3.93 0.05
CA PHE A 14 -16.21 -5.25 0.50
C PHE A 14 -15.55 -6.01 -0.64
N LYS A 15 -14.31 -6.44 -0.45
CA LYS A 15 -13.57 -7.26 -1.43
C LYS A 15 -13.56 -8.71 -0.96
N CYS A 16 -13.81 -9.65 -1.87
CA CYS A 16 -13.70 -11.07 -1.56
C CYS A 16 -12.24 -11.48 -1.30
N CYS A 17 -12.03 -12.32 -0.29
CA CYS A 17 -10.70 -12.85 0.06
C CYS A 17 -10.36 -14.17 -0.66
N ALA A 18 -11.26 -14.71 -1.48
CA ALA A 18 -11.02 -15.96 -2.18
C ALA A 18 -9.88 -15.77 -3.19
N ARG A 19 -8.95 -16.73 -3.24
CA ARG A 19 -7.82 -16.66 -4.18
C ARG A 19 -8.35 -16.59 -5.62
N GLY A 20 -7.91 -15.59 -6.38
CA GLY A 20 -8.33 -15.37 -7.77
C GLY A 20 -9.67 -14.63 -7.94
N CYS A 21 -10.45 -14.43 -6.87
CA CYS A 21 -11.71 -13.69 -6.95
C CYS A 21 -11.46 -12.18 -6.98
N LYS A 22 -12.00 -11.50 -7.99
CA LYS A 22 -11.90 -10.03 -8.15
C LYS A 22 -13.18 -9.30 -7.77
N THR A 23 -14.22 -10.03 -7.36
CA THR A 23 -15.52 -9.47 -7.04
C THR A 23 -15.43 -8.49 -5.88
N THR A 24 -16.04 -7.33 -6.08
CA THR A 24 -16.11 -6.27 -5.08
C THR A 24 -17.55 -5.79 -4.96
N ILE A 25 -18.06 -5.76 -3.74
CA ILE A 25 -19.45 -5.45 -3.43
C ILE A 25 -19.50 -4.12 -2.70
N ARG A 26 -20.32 -3.19 -3.19
CA ARG A 26 -20.53 -1.89 -2.55
C ARG A 26 -21.85 -1.90 -1.78
N ARG A 27 -21.82 -1.35 -0.56
CA ARG A 27 -22.98 -1.14 0.31
C ARG A 27 -23.11 0.34 0.59
N PHE A 28 -24.11 0.96 -0.01
CA PHE A 28 -24.44 2.38 0.16
C PHE A 28 -25.10 2.60 1.52
N LEU A 29 -24.65 3.58 2.32
CA LEU A 29 -25.17 3.83 3.67
C LEU A 29 -26.32 4.86 3.68
N ASP A 30 -26.53 5.58 2.57
CA ASP A 30 -27.56 6.59 2.37
C ASP A 30 -28.91 5.99 1.96
N LYS A 31 -28.93 4.72 1.58
CA LYS A 31 -30.13 4.04 1.07
C LYS A 31 -30.80 3.19 2.15
N LYS A 32 -32.10 2.91 1.95
CA LYS A 32 -32.92 2.09 2.86
C LYS A 32 -32.34 0.68 3.07
N ASP A 33 -31.53 0.18 2.14
CA ASP A 33 -30.86 -1.11 2.18
C ASP A 33 -29.45 -1.06 2.80
N ALA A 34 -29.10 0.00 3.53
CA ALA A 34 -27.79 0.16 4.19
C ALA A 34 -27.37 -1.01 5.10
N ARG A 35 -28.35 -1.77 5.64
CA ARG A 35 -28.12 -2.97 6.47
C ARG A 35 -28.22 -4.30 5.70
N SER A 36 -28.53 -4.28 4.40
CA SER A 36 -28.69 -5.49 3.61
C SER A 36 -27.34 -6.18 3.36
N THR A 37 -27.30 -7.49 3.58
CA THR A 37 -26.15 -8.36 3.28
C THR A 37 -26.42 -9.31 2.12
N GLY A 38 -27.59 -9.22 1.47
CA GLY A 38 -28.05 -10.18 0.47
C GLY A 38 -27.07 -10.37 -0.70
N ASN A 39 -26.55 -9.28 -1.26
CA ASN A 39 -25.58 -9.35 -2.36
C ASN A 39 -24.26 -10.01 -1.93
N MET A 40 -23.82 -9.76 -0.70
CA MET A 40 -22.63 -10.39 -0.13
C MET A 40 -22.86 -11.89 0.07
N ARG A 41 -23.97 -12.30 0.70
CA ARG A 41 -24.31 -13.71 0.93
C ARG A 41 -24.45 -14.49 -0.38
N LYS A 42 -25.11 -13.92 -1.40
CA LYS A 42 -25.20 -14.52 -2.75
C LYS A 42 -23.81 -14.78 -3.34
N HIS A 43 -22.90 -13.81 -3.24
CA HIS A 43 -21.54 -13.99 -3.72
C HIS A 43 -20.77 -15.06 -2.92
N VAL A 44 -20.83 -15.01 -1.58
CA VAL A 44 -20.13 -16.00 -0.74
C VAL A 44 -20.61 -17.41 -1.06
N LYS A 45 -21.93 -17.63 -1.18
CA LYS A 45 -22.50 -18.92 -1.57
C LYS A 45 -21.93 -19.45 -2.88
N SER A 46 -21.79 -18.60 -3.91
CA SER A 46 -21.20 -19.00 -5.20
C SER A 46 -19.67 -19.16 -5.18
N CYS A 47 -18.98 -18.42 -4.31
CA CYS A 47 -17.52 -18.30 -4.37
C CYS A 47 -16.81 -19.25 -3.41
N TRP A 48 -17.39 -19.48 -2.24
CA TRP A 48 -16.83 -20.31 -1.17
C TRP A 48 -17.67 -21.57 -0.92
N GLY A 49 -18.90 -21.63 -1.43
CA GLY A 49 -19.83 -22.73 -1.18
C GLY A 49 -20.86 -22.42 -0.09
N ASP A 50 -21.95 -23.19 -0.08
CA ASP A 50 -23.07 -22.99 0.86
C ASP A 50 -22.70 -23.38 2.29
N GLU A 51 -21.89 -24.43 2.46
CA GLU A 51 -21.42 -24.90 3.77
C GLU A 51 -20.62 -23.82 4.50
N VAL A 52 -19.71 -23.14 3.78
CA VAL A 52 -18.89 -22.05 4.34
C VAL A 52 -19.77 -20.87 4.78
N LEU A 53 -20.82 -20.56 4.00
CA LEU A 53 -21.76 -19.51 4.37
C LEU A 53 -22.52 -19.87 5.65
N GLN A 54 -22.99 -21.11 5.78
CA GLN A 54 -23.69 -21.59 6.98
C GLN A 54 -22.77 -21.61 8.22
N SER A 55 -21.53 -22.07 8.08
CA SER A 55 -20.55 -22.03 9.18
C SER A 55 -20.23 -20.60 9.60
N ALA A 56 -20.17 -19.66 8.66
CA ALA A 56 -19.96 -18.25 8.98
C ALA A 56 -21.16 -17.62 9.70
N ASP A 57 -22.39 -18.04 9.36
CA ASP A 57 -23.60 -17.59 10.06
C ASP A 57 -23.68 -18.10 11.52
N GLN A 58 -23.05 -19.24 11.81
CA GLN A 58 -23.01 -19.84 13.15
C GLN A 58 -21.83 -19.36 14.02
N ALA A 59 -20.86 -18.66 13.42
CA ALA A 59 -19.69 -18.18 14.15
C ALA A 59 -20.08 -17.07 15.13
N LYS A 60 -19.44 -17.07 16.31
CA LYS A 60 -19.77 -16.12 17.38
C LYS A 60 -19.25 -14.72 17.07
N ASP A 61 -18.09 -14.64 16.43
CA ASP A 61 -17.42 -13.37 16.12
C ASP A 61 -16.67 -13.42 14.79
N ALA A 62 -16.29 -12.23 14.29
CA ALA A 62 -15.59 -12.10 13.02
C ALA A 62 -14.16 -12.69 13.04
N GLN A 63 -13.54 -12.81 14.21
CA GLN A 63 -12.18 -13.34 14.35
C GLN A 63 -12.17 -14.87 14.21
N GLU A 64 -13.19 -15.54 14.74
CA GLU A 64 -13.45 -16.97 14.55
C GLU A 64 -13.63 -17.30 13.06
N VAL A 65 -14.44 -16.51 12.33
CA VAL A 65 -14.62 -16.69 10.88
C VAL A 65 -13.29 -16.56 10.13
N ARG A 66 -12.49 -15.53 10.45
CA ARG A 66 -11.21 -15.29 9.76
C ARG A 66 -10.19 -16.39 10.01
N THR A 67 -10.09 -16.86 11.25
CA THR A 67 -9.03 -17.79 11.66
C THR A 67 -9.41 -19.23 11.37
N LYS A 68 -10.60 -19.67 11.80
CA LYS A 68 -11.01 -21.08 11.70
C LYS A 68 -11.59 -21.44 10.34
N ILE A 69 -12.35 -20.55 9.71
CA ILE A 69 -13.05 -20.84 8.45
C ILE A 69 -12.21 -20.39 7.26
N VAL A 70 -11.88 -19.10 7.15
CA VAL A 70 -11.11 -18.59 6.02
C VAL A 70 -9.66 -19.09 6.06
N GLY A 71 -9.05 -19.09 7.24
CA GLY A 71 -7.68 -19.59 7.44
C GLY A 71 -7.51 -21.05 7.03
N SER A 72 -8.41 -21.94 7.45
CA SER A 72 -8.36 -23.37 7.10
C SER A 72 -8.52 -23.61 5.60
N ILE A 73 -9.43 -22.90 4.92
CA ILE A 73 -9.64 -23.04 3.47
C ILE A 73 -8.43 -22.53 2.68
N LEU A 74 -7.83 -21.41 3.10
CA LEU A 74 -6.62 -20.88 2.47
C LEU A 74 -5.40 -21.78 2.69
N TRP A 75 -5.34 -22.49 3.81
CA TRP A 75 -4.21 -23.34 4.19
C TRP A 75 -4.30 -24.76 3.61
N ASN A 76 -5.52 -25.31 3.49
CA ASN A 76 -5.76 -26.61 2.85
C ASN A 76 -5.45 -26.61 1.34
N GLY A 77 -5.29 -25.43 0.72
CA GLY A 77 -4.63 -25.30 -0.57
C GLY A 77 -3.14 -25.58 -0.43
N SER A 78 -2.78 -26.86 -0.42
CA SER A 78 -1.39 -27.35 -0.35
C SER A 78 -0.45 -26.55 -1.27
N ILE A 79 0.73 -26.15 -0.76
CA ILE A 79 1.74 -25.45 -1.58
C ILE A 79 2.11 -26.28 -2.82
N THR A 80 2.02 -27.61 -2.71
CA THR A 80 2.31 -28.56 -3.78
C THR A 80 1.30 -28.49 -4.92
N THR A 81 0.03 -28.13 -4.68
CA THR A 81 -0.95 -27.92 -5.77
C THR A 81 -0.73 -26.59 -6.51
N SER A 82 -0.11 -25.61 -5.85
CA SER A 82 0.21 -24.31 -6.46
C SER A 82 1.50 -24.34 -7.29
N PHE A 83 2.42 -25.24 -6.94
CA PHE A 83 3.69 -25.46 -7.65
C PHE A 83 3.71 -26.74 -8.49
N GLU A 84 2.54 -27.36 -8.71
CA GLU A 84 2.43 -28.54 -9.54
C GLU A 84 2.89 -28.18 -10.96
N ARG A 85 4.11 -28.59 -11.30
CA ARG A 85 4.69 -28.32 -12.60
C ARG A 85 3.91 -29.11 -13.63
N LYS A 86 3.18 -28.42 -14.50
CA LYS A 86 2.76 -29.01 -15.77
C LYS A 86 4.00 -29.21 -16.65
N GLY A 87 4.60 -30.41 -16.57
CA GLY A 87 5.67 -30.89 -17.45
C GLY A 87 7.05 -31.06 -16.80
N LYS A 88 7.88 -31.94 -17.39
CA LYS A 88 9.25 -32.30 -16.94
C LYS A 88 10.33 -31.29 -17.39
N GLY A 89 10.07 -29.99 -17.28
CA GLY A 89 11.02 -28.95 -17.72
C GLY A 89 12.18 -28.69 -16.73
N LYS A 90 13.39 -28.43 -17.27
CA LYS A 90 14.58 -28.01 -16.49
C LYS A 90 14.38 -26.61 -15.91
N VAL A 91 14.73 -26.41 -14.64
CA VAL A 91 14.65 -25.11 -13.95
C VAL A 91 15.60 -24.12 -14.62
N THR A 92 15.08 -22.99 -15.06
CA THR A 92 15.86 -21.90 -15.66
C THR A 92 15.69 -20.63 -14.82
N TYR A 93 16.80 -19.92 -14.62
CA TYR A 93 16.84 -18.62 -13.94
C TYR A 93 16.89 -17.50 -14.99
N SER A 94 16.22 -16.38 -14.72
CA SER A 94 16.16 -15.23 -15.64
C SER A 94 17.40 -14.35 -15.48
N HIS A 95 18.04 -14.00 -16.61
CA HIS A 95 19.16 -13.04 -16.71
C HIS A 95 18.68 -11.64 -17.16
N ARG A 96 17.42 -11.29 -16.92
CA ARG A 96 16.85 -10.04 -17.42
C ARG A 96 17.25 -8.87 -16.49
N GLN A 97 17.86 -7.84 -17.06
CA GLN A 97 18.20 -6.61 -16.34
C GLN A 97 16.92 -5.82 -15.98
N HIS A 98 16.85 -5.35 -14.75
CA HIS A 98 15.68 -4.64 -14.21
C HIS A 98 15.48 -3.28 -14.90
N THR A 99 14.23 -2.97 -15.25
CA THR A 99 13.84 -1.68 -15.88
C THR A 99 13.49 -0.63 -14.84
N TRP A 100 13.64 0.64 -15.24
CA TRP A 100 13.44 1.88 -14.48
C TRP A 100 12.24 1.93 -13.51
N THR A 101 11.15 1.22 -13.78
CA THR A 101 9.96 1.18 -12.92
C THR A 101 10.17 0.54 -11.53
N GLU A 102 11.32 -0.09 -11.27
CA GLU A 102 11.63 -0.75 -10.00
C GLU A 102 12.41 0.12 -9.01
N THR A 103 12.84 1.31 -9.42
CA THR A 103 13.67 2.18 -8.59
C THR A 103 12.77 3.09 -7.74
N ASN A 104 12.78 2.90 -6.43
CA ASN A 104 12.07 3.77 -5.51
C ASN A 104 12.65 5.20 -5.59
N LEU A 105 11.83 6.17 -6.00
CA LEU A 105 12.15 7.61 -6.06
C LEU A 105 12.25 8.27 -4.68
N ARG A 106 12.83 7.58 -3.69
CA ARG A 106 13.02 8.11 -2.33
C ARG A 106 14.50 8.44 -2.14
N PRO A 107 14.86 9.72 -1.93
CA PRO A 107 16.25 10.17 -1.90
C PRO A 107 17.17 9.37 -0.97
N PHE A 108 16.66 8.93 0.19
CA PHE A 108 17.45 8.19 1.19
C PHE A 108 17.35 6.67 1.06
N GLU A 109 16.26 6.14 0.47
CA GLU A 109 16.10 4.70 0.28
C GLU A 109 16.89 4.17 -0.92
N ILE A 110 17.46 5.03 -1.76
CA ILE A 110 18.34 4.64 -2.86
C ILE A 110 19.51 3.76 -2.38
N ILE A 111 19.96 3.93 -1.14
CA ILE A 111 21.03 3.11 -0.57
C ILE A 111 20.60 1.65 -0.35
N LYS A 112 19.29 1.39 -0.25
CA LYS A 112 18.72 0.04 -0.21
C LYS A 112 18.47 -0.55 -1.61
N ASP A 113 18.58 0.25 -2.67
CA ASP A 113 18.40 -0.24 -4.03
C ASP A 113 19.54 -1.20 -4.42
N LYS A 114 19.17 -2.37 -4.97
CA LYS A 114 20.15 -3.41 -5.32
C LYS A 114 21.08 -2.98 -6.46
N GLY A 115 20.57 -2.21 -7.42
CA GLY A 115 21.36 -1.68 -8.53
C GLY A 115 22.39 -0.67 -8.04
N PHE A 116 21.98 0.26 -7.18
CA PHE A 116 22.86 1.24 -6.54
C PHE A 116 23.93 0.56 -5.68
N GLN A 117 23.57 -0.41 -4.84
CA GLN A 117 24.54 -1.16 -4.03
C GLN A 117 25.56 -1.92 -4.89
N SER A 118 25.10 -2.56 -5.97
CA SER A 118 25.98 -3.27 -6.90
C SER A 118 26.96 -2.30 -7.57
N LEU A 119 26.46 -1.15 -8.04
CA LEU A 119 27.28 -0.12 -8.68
C LEU A 119 28.36 0.42 -7.72
N MET A 120 27.97 0.82 -6.50
CA MET A 120 28.89 1.39 -5.52
C MET A 120 29.95 0.39 -5.02
N LYS A 121 29.62 -0.90 -5.00
CA LYS A 121 30.57 -1.97 -4.61
C LYS A 121 31.39 -2.52 -5.77
N THR A 122 31.08 -2.14 -7.00
CA THR A 122 31.86 -2.57 -8.18
C THR A 122 33.25 -1.94 -8.07
N ARG A 123 34.30 -2.78 -8.04
CA ARG A 123 35.72 -2.46 -7.77
C ARG A 123 36.11 -2.21 -6.32
N ARG A 124 35.18 -2.02 -5.38
CA ARG A 124 35.47 -1.89 -3.93
C ARG A 124 34.45 -2.66 -3.08
N PRO A 125 34.57 -4.00 -3.00
CA PRO A 125 33.60 -4.84 -2.28
C PRO A 125 33.50 -4.51 -0.79
N GLU A 126 34.59 -4.05 -0.20
CA GLU A 126 34.72 -3.68 1.22
C GLU A 126 34.16 -2.30 1.54
N TYR A 127 33.72 -1.53 0.53
CA TYR A 127 33.18 -0.19 0.76
C TYR A 127 31.88 -0.26 1.57
N TYR A 128 31.92 0.32 2.77
CA TYR A 128 30.77 0.41 3.65
C TYR A 128 29.78 1.44 3.11
N LEU A 129 28.55 0.99 2.86
CA LEU A 129 27.45 1.87 2.52
C LEU A 129 26.71 2.27 3.81
N PRO A 130 26.58 3.57 4.10
CA PRO A 130 25.88 4.03 5.29
C PRO A 130 24.40 3.62 5.24
N LEU A 131 23.77 3.49 6.40
CA LEU A 131 22.33 3.25 6.44
C LEU A 131 21.57 4.49 5.92
N PRO A 132 20.37 4.34 5.35
CA PRO A 132 19.52 5.48 4.99
C PRO A 132 19.32 6.47 6.14
N ALA A 133 19.22 5.97 7.37
CA ALA A 133 19.13 6.79 8.56
C ALA A 133 20.40 7.63 8.79
N THR A 134 21.59 7.04 8.58
CA THR A 134 22.87 7.75 8.68
C THR A 134 22.96 8.85 7.65
N VAL A 135 22.59 8.58 6.38
CA VAL A 135 22.59 9.61 5.34
C VAL A 135 21.54 10.68 5.61
N SER A 136 20.35 10.33 6.13
CA SER A 136 19.37 11.34 6.52
C SER A 136 19.84 12.19 7.71
N HIS A 137 20.60 11.61 8.64
CA HIS A 137 21.18 12.33 9.77
C HIS A 137 22.31 13.26 9.33
N ASP A 138 23.21 12.79 8.47
CA ASP A 138 24.30 13.61 7.94
C ASP A 138 23.78 14.75 7.03
N VAL A 139 22.64 14.54 6.37
CA VAL A 139 21.95 15.56 5.56
C VAL A 139 21.08 16.48 6.43
N TRP A 140 20.82 16.15 7.69
CA TRP A 140 20.22 17.09 8.64
C TRP A 140 21.27 18.17 8.94
N LEU A 141 21.30 19.16 8.07
CA LEU A 141 22.11 20.36 8.24
C LEU A 141 21.65 21.03 9.54
N GLU A 142 22.50 20.98 10.56
CA GLU A 142 22.40 21.90 11.69
C GLU A 142 22.54 23.31 11.13
N HIS A 143 21.41 23.97 10.95
CA HIS A 143 21.35 25.35 10.52
C HIS A 143 20.97 26.21 11.73
N GLU A 144 21.89 27.07 12.16
CA GLU A 144 21.64 28.04 13.26
C GLU A 144 20.65 29.16 12.88
N GLY A 145 20.21 29.21 11.62
CA GLY A 145 19.31 30.23 11.10
C GLY A 145 17.82 29.85 11.16
N LYS A 146 16.95 30.84 10.91
CA LYS A 146 15.51 30.62 10.80
C LYS A 146 15.19 29.76 9.57
N VAL A 147 14.50 28.65 9.81
CA VAL A 147 14.02 27.72 8.81
C VAL A 147 12.50 27.80 8.75
N ASN A 148 11.94 28.01 7.56
CA ASN A 148 10.51 28.00 7.31
C ASN A 148 10.16 26.78 6.45
N PHE A 149 9.13 26.04 6.84
CA PHE A 149 8.61 24.94 6.02
C PHE A 149 7.36 25.40 5.28
N THR A 150 7.21 24.97 4.04
CA THR A 150 5.99 25.14 3.26
C THR A 150 5.50 23.79 2.79
N THR A 151 4.19 23.62 2.87
CA THR A 151 3.50 22.43 2.41
C THR A 151 2.52 22.87 1.33
N ASP A 152 2.70 22.36 0.13
CA ASP A 152 1.77 22.58 -0.98
C ASP A 152 1.13 21.26 -1.37
N GLY A 153 -0.16 21.30 -1.70
CA GLY A 153 -0.97 20.11 -1.94
C GLY A 153 -1.81 20.27 -3.19
N TRP A 154 -1.69 19.33 -4.12
CA TRP A 154 -2.48 19.33 -5.35
C TRP A 154 -2.93 17.94 -5.74
N THR A 155 -3.92 17.88 -6.64
CA THR A 155 -4.35 16.63 -7.27
C THR A 155 -3.80 16.60 -8.68
N SER A 156 -2.95 15.61 -9.00
CA SER A 156 -2.43 15.43 -10.36
C SER A 156 -3.52 14.92 -11.31
N THR A 157 -3.30 15.07 -12.62
CA THR A 157 -4.25 14.67 -13.69
C THR A 157 -4.65 13.20 -13.65
N ASN A 158 -3.87 12.35 -12.99
CA ASN A 158 -4.18 10.93 -12.74
C ASN A 158 -4.99 10.68 -11.44
N HIS A 159 -5.64 11.71 -10.88
CA HIS A 159 -6.45 11.65 -9.66
C HIS A 159 -5.70 11.20 -8.39
N ARG A 160 -4.39 11.47 -8.32
CA ARG A 160 -3.58 11.22 -7.12
C ARG A 160 -3.40 12.52 -6.36
N ALA A 161 -3.63 12.48 -5.06
CA ALA A 161 -3.35 13.60 -4.18
C ALA A 161 -1.86 13.56 -3.83
N LEU A 162 -1.15 14.64 -4.14
CA LEU A 162 0.26 14.81 -3.84
C LEU A 162 0.40 15.95 -2.83
N VAL A 163 1.37 15.82 -1.93
CA VAL A 163 1.81 16.90 -1.06
C VAL A 163 3.31 17.04 -1.18
N THR A 164 3.77 18.26 -1.41
CA THR A 164 5.17 18.61 -1.34
C THR A 164 5.51 19.30 -0.06
N VAL A 165 6.63 18.92 0.52
CA VAL A 165 7.25 19.62 1.63
C VAL A 165 8.50 20.29 1.10
N SER A 166 8.59 21.60 1.26
CA SER A 166 9.78 22.37 0.92
C SER A 166 10.24 23.21 2.11
N VAL A 167 11.54 23.49 2.14
CA VAL A 167 12.18 24.25 3.21
C VAL A 167 12.80 25.51 2.63
N HIS A 168 12.55 26.63 3.29
CA HIS A 168 13.10 27.94 2.96
C HIS A 168 13.98 28.41 4.12
N LEU A 169 15.24 28.71 3.84
CA LEU A 169 16.22 29.18 4.82
C LEU A 169 17.06 30.32 4.24
N LYS A 170 17.78 31.06 5.09
CA LYS A 170 18.73 32.09 4.65
C LYS A 170 20.15 31.62 4.88
N LEU A 171 20.89 31.34 3.82
CA LEU A 171 22.30 30.99 3.90
C LEU A 171 23.15 32.21 3.54
N LYS A 172 23.91 32.74 4.51
CA LYS A 172 24.76 33.94 4.33
C LYS A 172 24.01 35.14 3.73
N GLY A 173 22.76 35.34 4.15
CA GLY A 173 21.89 36.42 3.67
C GLY A 173 21.12 36.13 2.37
N VAL A 174 21.43 35.04 1.66
CA VAL A 174 20.73 34.64 0.43
C VAL A 174 19.59 33.67 0.75
N PRO A 175 18.35 33.92 0.29
CA PRO A 175 17.26 32.97 0.46
C PRO A 175 17.50 31.72 -0.39
N LEU A 176 17.42 30.56 0.26
CA LEU A 176 17.53 29.25 -0.36
C LEU A 176 16.22 28.49 -0.15
N SER A 177 15.70 27.90 -1.21
CA SER A 177 14.50 27.05 -1.17
C SER A 177 14.87 25.67 -1.67
N LEU A 178 14.63 24.64 -0.85
CA LEU A 178 14.94 23.25 -1.18
C LEU A 178 13.65 22.43 -1.11
N LEU A 179 13.36 21.68 -2.17
CA LEU A 179 12.31 20.69 -2.15
C LEU A 179 12.81 19.47 -1.37
N LEU A 180 12.13 19.11 -0.27
CA LEU A 180 12.53 17.98 0.56
C LEU A 180 11.92 16.68 0.04
N ASP A 181 10.60 16.66 -0.14
CA ASP A 181 9.90 15.46 -0.56
C ASP A 181 8.59 15.79 -1.30
N ILE A 182 8.17 14.86 -2.16
CA ILE A 182 6.85 14.81 -2.79
C ILE A 182 6.20 13.50 -2.39
N VAL A 183 5.23 13.60 -1.49
CA VAL A 183 4.52 12.44 -0.95
C VAL A 183 3.18 12.28 -1.64
N GLU A 184 2.95 11.12 -2.25
CA GLU A 184 1.61 10.72 -2.65
C GLU A 184 0.79 10.37 -1.41
N ILE A 185 -0.28 11.12 -1.15
CA ILE A 185 -1.19 10.81 -0.06
C ILE A 185 -1.95 9.53 -0.43
N PRO A 186 -1.83 8.46 0.35
CA PRO A 186 -2.60 7.25 0.11
C PRO A 186 -4.07 7.62 0.24
N LYS A 187 -4.86 7.21 -0.76
CA LYS A 187 -6.30 7.36 -0.71
C LYS A 187 -6.79 6.74 0.59
N VAL A 188 -7.32 7.57 1.49
CA VAL A 188 -7.93 7.09 2.73
C VAL A 188 -9.11 6.20 2.33
N ARG A 189 -8.88 4.89 2.35
CA ARG A 189 -9.96 3.93 2.51
C ARG A 189 -10.26 3.95 3.98
N MET A 190 -11.32 4.64 4.37
CA MET A 190 -11.90 4.45 5.70
C MET A 190 -12.34 2.98 5.81
N THR A 191 -11.44 2.12 6.25
CA THR A 191 -11.78 0.84 6.82
C THR A 191 -12.27 1.13 8.23
N TYR A 192 -13.58 1.31 8.36
CA TYR A 192 -14.21 1.23 9.67
C TYR A 192 -13.96 -0.19 10.18
N PHE A 193 -13.08 -0.34 11.18
CA PHE A 193 -13.11 -1.51 12.05
C PHE A 193 -14.43 -1.43 12.81
N CYS A 194 -15.32 -2.37 12.52
CA CYS A 194 -16.45 -2.63 13.41
C CYS A 194 -15.85 -3.27 14.66
N LEU A 195 -15.69 -2.50 15.74
CA LEU A 195 -15.68 -3.07 17.08
C LEU A 195 -17.12 -3.45 17.39
N THR A 196 -17.46 -4.70 17.12
CA THR A 196 -18.47 -5.51 17.81
C THR A 196 -18.26 -6.95 17.41
#